data_AF-A0A1A8G0G9-F1
#
_entry.id   AF-A0A1A8G0G9-F1
#
_cell.length_a   1.000
_cell.length_b   1.000
_cell.length_c   1.000
_cell.angle_alpha   90.00
_cell.angle_beta   90.00
_cell.angle_gamma   90.00
#
_symmetry.space_group_name_H-M   'P 1'
#
loop_
_entity.id
_entity.type
_entity.pdbx_description
1 polymer ?
#
loop_
_entity_poly.entity_id
_entity_poly.type
_entity_poly.pdbx_seq_one_letter_code
_entity_poly.pdbx_strand_id
1 'polypeptide(L)' 'FSNLRADEHYVLQIYGSSANRRSKIHRVTATTGPEPPTELIFSDVTENSLAVSWTKPNTTFTGFRITYIH' A
#
# COMPACT_ATOMS: atom_id res chain seq x y z
N PHE A 1 -2.10 -8.84 -7.16
CA PHE A 1 -0.87 -8.28 -7.75
C PHE A 1 0.14 -8.09 -6.62
N SER A 2 1.41 -8.40 -6.83
CA SER A 2 2.50 -8.24 -5.86
C SER A 2 3.70 -7.59 -6.54
N ASN A 3 4.61 -7.00 -5.76
CA ASN A 3 5.84 -6.35 -6.24
C ASN A 3 5.60 -5.23 -7.27
N LEU A 4 4.50 -4.49 -7.13
CA LEU A 4 4.27 -3.27 -7.90
C LEU A 4 5.09 -2.13 -7.30
N ARG A 5 5.51 -1.18 -8.13
CA ARG A 5 6.14 0.06 -7.65
C ARG A 5 5.10 0.89 -6.91
N ALA A 6 5.51 1.56 -5.84
CA ALA A 6 4.67 2.51 -5.13
C ALA A 6 4.45 3.77 -5.98
N ASP A 7 3.33 4.46 -5.74
CA ASP A 7 2.96 5.71 -6.42
C ASP A 7 3.03 5.63 -7.96
N GLU A 8 2.65 4.47 -8.52
CA GLU A 8 2.82 4.17 -9.94
C GLU A 8 1.46 3.84 -10.59
N HIS A 9 1.29 4.31 -11.83
CA HIS A 9 0.07 4.10 -12.60
C HIS A 9 0.11 2.79 -13.39
N TYR A 10 -0.89 1.94 -13.15
CA TYR A 10 -1.04 0.68 -13.86
C TYR A 10 -2.34 0.63 -14.66
N VAL A 11 -2.24 0.05 -15.87
CA VAL A 11 -3.42 -0.30 -16.68
C VAL A 11 -3.65 -1.80 -16.62
N LEU A 12 -4.73 -2.19 -15.98
CA LEU A 12 -5.19 -3.57 -15.90
C LEU A 12 -6.05 -3.89 -17.11
N GLN A 13 -5.74 -5.01 -17.78
CA GLN A 13 -6.55 -5.57 -18.86
C GLN A 13 -7.23 -6.83 -18.35
N ILE A 14 -8.55 -6.84 -18.38
CA ILE A 14 -9.37 -7.92 -17.82
C ILE A 14 -10.26 -8.48 -18.92
N TYR A 15 -10.40 -9.79 -18.97
CA TYR A 15 -11.35 -10.46 -19.84
C TYR A 15 -11.92 -11.69 -19.12
N GLY A 16 -13.20 -11.98 -19.33
CA GLY A 16 -13.78 -13.27 -18.98
C GLY A 16 -13.38 -14.35 -19.98
N SER A 17 -13.06 -15.54 -19.46
CA SER A 17 -12.78 -16.77 -20.22
C SER A 17 -13.81 -17.86 -19.88
N SER A 18 -14.30 -18.56 -20.90
CA SER A 18 -15.17 -19.74 -20.73
C SER A 18 -14.98 -20.70 -21.90
N ALA A 19 -14.62 -21.96 -21.60
CA ALA A 19 -14.24 -22.97 -22.59
C ALA A 19 -13.30 -22.38 -23.66
N ASN A 20 -13.73 -22.32 -24.93
CA ASN A 20 -12.97 -21.77 -26.06
C ASN A 20 -13.36 -20.33 -26.44
N ARG A 21 -14.09 -19.60 -25.57
CA ARG A 21 -14.54 -18.23 -25.83
C ARG A 21 -13.90 -17.25 -24.87
N ARG A 22 -13.50 -16.10 -25.42
CA ARG A 22 -13.02 -14.94 -24.67
C ARG A 22 -13.95 -13.76 -24.90
N SER A 23 -14.27 -13.04 -23.83
CA SER A 23 -14.93 -11.74 -23.96
C SER A 23 -13.99 -10.66 -24.51
N LYS A 24 -14.54 -9.47 -24.77
CA LYS A 24 -13.74 -8.27 -25.07
C LYS A 24 -12.88 -7.89 -23.85
N ILE A 25 -11.69 -7.34 -24.11
CA ILE A 25 -10.85 -6.80 -23.04
C ILE A 25 -11.49 -5.54 -22.49
N HIS A 26 -11.59 -5.47 -21.16
CA HIS A 26 -11.92 -4.26 -20.42
C HIS A 26 -10.65 -3.70 -19.78
N ARG A 27 -10.49 -2.38 -19.83
CA ARG A 27 -9.33 -1.68 -19.27
C ARG A 27 -9.76 -0.94 -18.01
N VAL A 28 -8.98 -1.10 -16.95
CA VAL A 28 -9.14 -0.38 -15.68
C VAL A 28 -7.81 0.25 -15.32
N THR A 29 -7.83 1.50 -14.90
CA THR A 29 -6.64 2.20 -14.40
C THR A 29 -6.64 2.23 -12.89
N ALA A 30 -5.50 1.95 -12.28
CA ALA A 30 -5.32 2.05 -10.84
C ALA A 30 -3.93 2.62 -10.54
N THR A 31 -3.84 3.39 -9.46
CA THR A 31 -2.56 3.87 -8.91
C THR A 31 -2.28 3.12 -7.63
N THR A 32 -1.05 2.64 -7.46
CA THR A 32 -0.62 2.02 -6.21
C THR A 32 -0.50 3.06 -5.09
N GLY A 33 -0.58 2.60 -3.84
CA GLY A 33 -0.38 3.48 -2.69
C GLY A 33 1.06 3.99 -2.57
N PRO A 34 1.30 4.92 -1.63
CA PRO A 34 2.65 5.37 -1.31
C PRO A 34 3.51 4.23 -0.77
N GLU A 35 4.83 4.47 -0.73
CA GLU A 35 5.75 3.58 -0.04
C GLU A 35 5.35 3.48 1.45
N PRO A 36 5.45 2.30 2.06
CA PRO A 36 5.22 2.17 3.49
C PRO A 36 6.33 2.89 4.27
N PRO A 37 6.04 3.45 5.46
CA PRO A 37 7.09 3.90 6.37
C PRO A 37 7.96 2.71 6.80
N THR A 38 9.22 2.99 7.07
CA THR A 38 10.22 1.99 7.47
C THR A 38 10.81 2.30 8.83
N GLU A 39 11.63 1.39 9.36
CA GLU A 39 12.41 1.63 10.59
C GLU A 39 11.53 2.04 11.78
N LEU A 40 10.47 1.27 12.04
CA LEU A 40 9.62 1.49 13.21
C LEU A 40 10.42 1.20 14.49
N ILE A 41 10.56 2.22 15.33
CA ILE A 41 11.32 2.17 16.58
C ILE A 41 10.41 2.60 17.73
N PHE A 42 10.52 1.89 18.84
CA PHE A 42 9.88 2.22 20.11
C PHE A 42 10.94 2.74 21.09
N SER A 43 10.64 3.82 21.80
CA SER A 43 11.53 4.41 22.82
C SER A 43 10.74 4.92 24.02
N ASP A 44 11.45 5.37 25.06
CA ASP A 44 10.88 6.00 26.27
C ASP A 44 9.71 5.20 26.88
N VAL A 45 9.90 3.89 26.98
CA VAL A 45 8.87 2.95 27.42
C VAL A 45 8.70 3.02 28.94
N THR A 46 7.48 3.25 29.37
CA THR A 46 7.04 3.17 30.78
C THR A 46 5.93 2.12 30.91
N GLU A 47 5.36 1.99 32.10
CA GLU A 47 4.22 1.10 32.34
C GLU A 47 2.98 1.47 31.50
N ASN A 48 2.83 2.75 31.13
CA ASN A 48 1.60 3.27 30.49
C ASN A 48 1.86 4.21 29.30
N SER A 49 3.11 4.39 28.89
CA SER A 49 3.48 5.25 27.76
C SER A 49 4.66 4.68 26.98
N LEU A 50 4.73 5.05 25.72
CA LEU A 50 5.87 4.80 24.85
C LEU A 50 5.90 5.85 23.74
N ALA A 51 7.08 6.14 23.22
CA ALA A 51 7.26 6.93 22.02
C ALA A 51 7.45 6.00 20.81
N VAL A 52 6.94 6.43 19.65
CA VAL A 52 7.07 5.69 18.38
C VAL A 52 7.64 6.63 17.33
N SER A 53 8.67 6.18 16.63
CA SER A 53 9.26 6.88 15.49
C SER A 53 9.44 5.95 14.29
N TRP A 54 9.46 6.51 13.09
CA TRP A 54 9.67 5.79 11.84
C TRP A 54 10.32 6.70 10.79
N THR A 55 10.91 6.09 9.77
CA THR A 55 11.42 6.79 8.59
C THR A 55 10.28 7.04 7.60
N LYS A 56 10.13 8.30 7.17
CA LYS A 56 9.05 8.71 6.27
C LYS A 56 9.25 8.15 4.85
N PRO A 57 8.17 7.83 4.13
CA PRO A 57 8.23 7.53 2.69
C PRO A 57 8.80 8.68 1.84
N ASN A 58 9.36 8.35 0.68
CA ASN A 58 9.77 9.34 -0.32
C ASN A 58 8.64 9.75 -1.27
N THR A 59 7.61 8.91 -1.39
CA THR A 59 6.40 9.17 -2.18
C THR A 59 5.52 10.23 -1.55
N THR A 60 4.60 10.80 -2.32
CA THR A 60 3.60 11.73 -1.79
C THR A 60 2.58 11.02 -0.91
N PHE A 61 2.24 11.61 0.24
CA PHE A 61 1.24 11.08 1.17
C PHE A 61 0.56 12.22 1.93
N THR A 62 -0.65 11.98 2.45
CA THR A 62 -1.45 12.98 3.17
C THR A 62 -1.31 12.91 4.68
N GLY A 63 -0.93 11.75 5.22
CA GLY A 63 -0.68 11.56 6.65
C GLY A 63 -0.44 10.10 7.00
N PHE A 64 -0.26 9.85 8.30
CA PHE A 64 -0.11 8.51 8.85
C PHE A 64 -1.34 8.14 9.69
N ARG A 65 -1.75 6.87 9.63
CA ARG A 65 -2.75 6.31 10.54
C ARG A 65 -2.04 5.38 11.52
N ILE A 66 -2.15 5.69 12.81
CA ILE A 66 -1.56 4.90 13.88
C ILE A 66 -2.65 3.99 14.47
N THR A 67 -2.35 2.71 14.61
CA THR A 67 -3.22 1.72 15.25
C THR A 67 -2.40 0.96 16.28
N TYR A 68 -2.95 0.82 17.49
CA TYR A 68 -2.39 -0.03 18.54
C TYR A 68 -3.43 -1.06 18.96
N ILE A 69 -2.97 -2.17 19.50
CA ILE A 69 -3.81 -3.25 20.02
C ILE A 69 -3.39 -3.45 21.48
N HIS A 70 -4.38 -3.56 22.37
CA HIS A 70 -4.17 -3.88 23.78
C HIS A 70 -4.19 -5.40 23.98
#